data_AF-A0A7X4DRF7-F1
#
_entry.id   AF-A0A7X4DRF7-F1
#
_cell.length_a   1.000
_cell.length_b   1.000
_cell.length_c   1.000
_cell.angle_alpha   90.00
_cell.angle_beta   90.00
_cell.angle_gamma   90.00
#
_symmetry.space_group_name_H-M   'P 1'
#
loop_
_entity.id
_entity.type
_entity.pdbx_description
1 polymer ?
#
loop_
_entity_poly.entity_id
_entity_poly.type
_entity_poly.pdbx_seq_one_letter_code
_entity_poly.pdbx_strand_id
1 'polypeptide(L)' 'MDGGDDQYAASGTFVSGSATFTAFMAKNFADQDHAGISASFDLGGGASINGGFVDGDSLTGGASFDLGISMGF' A
#
# COMPACT_ATOMS: atom_id res chain seq x y z
N MET A 1 30.59 14.23 -6.92
CA MET A 1 29.85 13.25 -7.73
C MET A 1 28.44 13.32 -7.21
N ASP A 2 27.55 13.91 -8.00
CA ASP A 2 26.15 14.10 -7.63
C ASP A 2 25.43 12.78 -7.96
N GLY A 3 25.50 11.83 -7.03
CA GLY A 3 24.69 10.62 -7.10
C GLY A 3 23.31 11.01 -6.62
N GLY A 4 22.48 11.52 -7.54
CA GLY A 4 21.10 11.89 -7.22
C GLY A 4 20.38 10.65 -6.69
N ASP A 5 19.88 10.74 -5.46
CA ASP A 5 19.02 9.71 -4.90
C ASP A 5 17.74 9.70 -5.74
N ASP A 6 17.59 8.74 -6.67
CA ASP A 6 16.41 8.69 -7.53
C ASP A 6 15.20 8.18 -6.74
N GLN A 7 14.16 8.99 -6.64
CA GLN A 7 12.87 8.57 -6.10
C GLN A 7 12.01 7.94 -7.21
N TYR A 8 11.50 6.73 -6.95
CA TYR A 8 10.55 6.07 -7.83
C TYR A 8 9.47 5.33 -7.05
N ALA A 9 8.33 5.13 -7.69
CA ALA A 9 7.27 4.29 -7.18
C ALA A 9 6.56 3.58 -8.34
N ALA A 10 6.11 2.36 -8.09
CA ALA A 10 5.29 1.58 -9.00
C ALA A 10 4.14 0.95 -8.21
N SER A 11 2.97 0.89 -8.82
CA SER A 11 1.81 0.22 -8.25
C SER A 11 1.01 -0.51 -9.33
N GLY A 12 0.28 -1.53 -8.89
CA GLY A 12 -0.62 -2.29 -9.72
C GLY A 12 -1.90 -2.56 -8.94
N THR A 13 -3.04 -2.40 -9.61
CA THR A 13 -4.35 -2.67 -9.04
C THR A 13 -5.12 -3.65 -9.92
N PHE A 14 -5.72 -4.65 -9.28
CA PHE A 14 -6.59 -5.63 -9.91
C PHE A 14 -7.97 -5.60 -9.25
N VAL A 15 -9.02 -5.52 -10.07
CA VAL A 15 -10.41 -5.49 -9.60
C VAL A 15 -11.13 -6.74 -10.09
N SER A 16 -11.79 -7.44 -9.17
CA SER A 16 -12.62 -8.61 -9.46
C SER A 16 -13.93 -8.53 -8.68
N GLY A 17 -15.01 -8.15 -9.36
CA GLY A 17 -16.31 -7.91 -8.73
C GLY A 17 -16.21 -6.81 -7.68
N SER A 18 -16.64 -7.12 -6.44
CA SER A 18 -16.56 -6.21 -5.30
C SER A 18 -15.17 -6.16 -4.64
N ALA A 19 -14.21 -6.99 -5.07
CA ALA A 19 -12.89 -7.05 -4.48
C ALA A 19 -11.88 -6.22 -5.31
N THR A 20 -11.08 -5.39 -4.63
CA THR A 20 -9.95 -4.67 -5.22
C THR A 20 -8.67 -5.10 -4.51
N PHE A 21 -7.64 -5.44 -5.27
CA PHE A 21 -6.32 -5.80 -4.77
C PHE A 21 -5.32 -4.78 -5.29
N THR A 22 -4.47 -4.24 -4.42
CA THR A 22 -3.40 -3.30 -4.79
C THR A 22 -2.07 -3.80 -4.28
N ALA A 23 -1.04 -3.67 -5.09
CA ALA A 23 0.34 -3.83 -4.67
C ALA A 23 1.12 -2.58 -5.05
N PHE A 24 2.10 -2.19 -4.24
CA PHE A 24 2.99 -1.09 -4.55
C PHE A 24 4.41 -1.34 -4.05
N MET A 25 5.35 -0.63 -4.65
CA MET A 25 6.72 -0.46 -4.18
C MET A 25 7.12 1.01 -4.39
N ALA A 26 7.84 1.59 -3.43
CA ALA A 26 8.30 2.97 -3.48
C ALA A 26 9.66 3.07 -2.81
N LYS A 27 10.56 3.82 -3.44
CA LYS A 27 11.87 4.20 -2.91
C LYS A 27 11.93 5.71 -2.78
N ASN A 28 12.43 6.21 -1.66
CA ASN A 28 12.56 7.66 -1.43
C ASN A 28 14.02 8.13 -1.38
N PHE A 29 14.20 9.46 -1.37
CA PHE A 29 15.51 10.13 -1.28
C PHE A 29 16.33 9.79 -0.02
N ALA A 30 15.72 9.16 0.99
CA ALA A 30 16.39 8.75 2.22
C ALA A 30 16.76 7.26 2.22
N ASP A 31 16.79 6.64 1.03
CA ASP A 31 17.03 5.21 0.81
C ASP A 31 16.04 4.30 1.58
N GLN A 32 14.84 4.81 1.87
CA GLN A 32 13.79 3.97 2.45
C GLN A 32 12.97 3.34 1.34
N ASP A 33 13.05 2.02 1.29
CA ASP A 33 12.23 1.19 0.44
C ASP A 33 10.98 0.78 1.21
N HIS A 34 9.81 0.95 0.58
CA HIS A 34 8.51 0.54 1.09
C HIS A 34 7.83 -0.31 0.05
N ALA A 35 7.33 -1.47 0.44
CA ALA A 35 6.50 -2.31 -0.40
C ALA A 35 5.26 -2.74 0.38
N GLY A 36 4.14 -2.88 -0.32
CA GLY A 36 2.91 -3.25 0.36
C GLY A 36 1.91 -3.90 -0.56
N ILE A 37 1.00 -4.64 0.06
CA ILE A 37 -0.16 -5.23 -0.57
C ILE A 37 -1.40 -4.88 0.25
N SER A 38 -2.52 -4.63 -0.42
CA SER A 38 -3.80 -4.39 0.21
C SER A 38 -4.93 -5.03 -0.58
N ALA A 39 -6.01 -5.32 0.14
CA ALA A 39 -7.26 -5.75 -0.42
C ALA A 39 -8.41 -4.94 0.18
N SER A 40 -9.39 -4.59 -0.64
CA SER A 40 -10.66 -4.06 -0.17
C SER A 40 -11.82 -4.85 -0.77
N PHE A 41 -12.93 -4.89 -0.03
CA PHE A 41 -14.17 -5.50 -0.46
C PHE A 41 -15.32 -4.52 -0.24
N ASP A 42 -16.02 -4.17 -1.33
CA ASP A 42 -17.20 -3.31 -1.29
C ASP A 42 -18.42 -4.10 -0.80
N LEU A 43 -19.01 -3.63 0.31
CA LEU A 43 -20.22 -4.19 0.90
C LEU A 43 -21.49 -3.57 0.31
N GLY A 44 -21.36 -2.55 -0.54
CA GLY A 44 -22.44 -1.72 -1.05
C GLY A 44 -22.87 -0.64 -0.05
N GLY A 45 -23.70 0.29 -0.50
CA GLY A 45 -24.24 1.35 0.34
C GLY A 45 -23.18 2.32 0.90
N GLY A 46 -22.00 2.37 0.28
CA GLY A 46 -20.88 3.23 0.70
C GLY A 46 -19.95 2.61 1.75
N ALA A 47 -20.15 1.34 2.13
CA ALA A 47 -19.30 0.65 3.12
C ALA A 47 -18.31 -0.32 2.46
N SER A 48 -17.09 -0.42 2.99
CA SER A 48 -16.08 -1.37 2.53
C SER A 48 -15.26 -1.95 3.69
N ILE A 49 -14.77 -3.18 3.52
CA ILE A 49 -13.76 -3.79 4.40
C ILE A 49 -12.41 -3.64 3.71
N ASN A 50 -11.41 -3.14 4.42
CA ASN A 50 -10.08 -2.86 3.88
C ASN A 50 -9.03 -3.51 4.78
N GLY A 51 -8.06 -4.17 4.19
CA GLY A 51 -6.91 -4.70 4.91
C GLY A 51 -5.63 -4.52 4.10
N GLY A 52 -4.51 -4.34 4.79
CA GLY A 52 -3.24 -4.11 4.12
C GLY A 52 -2.05 -4.44 4.99
N PHE A 53 -0.95 -4.72 4.31
CA PHE A 53 0.36 -4.99 4.88
C PHE A 53 1.38 -4.14 4.15
N VAL A 54 2.26 -3.47 4.90
CA VAL A 54 3.38 -2.69 4.38
C VAL A 54 4.64 -3.13 5.11
N ASP A 55 5.67 -3.43 4.35
CA ASP A 55 7.01 -3.70 4.84
C ASP A 55 7.97 -2.63 4.31
N GLY A 56 8.90 -2.22 5.16
CA GLY A 56 9.86 -1.18 4.80
C GLY A 56 11.25 -1.54 5.29
N ASP A 57 12.21 -1.58 4.36
CA ASP A 57 13.63 -1.79 4.65
C ASP A 57 14.24 -0.50 5.22
N SER A 58 13.76 -0.07 6.39
CA SER A 58 14.57 0.73 7.29
C SER A 58 15.06 -0.20 8.38
N LEU A 59 16.33 -0.12 8.75
CA LEU A 59 17.04 -1.00 9.70
C LEU A 59 16.37 -1.10 11.10
N THR A 60 15.27 -0.37 11.33
CA THR A 60 14.44 -0.31 12.54
C THR A 60 12.92 -0.40 12.28
N GLY A 61 12.49 -0.51 11.02
CA GLY A 61 11.08 -0.51 10.61
C GLY A 61 10.51 -1.91 10.58
N GLY A 62 9.67 -2.25 11.54
CA GLY A 62 8.89 -3.50 11.50
C GLY A 62 7.76 -3.39 10.48
N ALA A 63 7.39 -4.53 9.91
CA ALA A 63 6.21 -4.62 9.05
C ALA A 63 4.94 -4.15 9.79
N SER A 64 4.11 -3.39 9.09
CA SER A 64 2.85 -2.84 9.59
C SER A 64 1.67 -3.53 8.93
N PHE A 65 0.65 -3.84 9.72
CA PHE A 65 -0.59 -4.44 9.26
C PHE A 65 -1.77 -3.63 9.78
N ASP A 66 -2.79 -3.46 8.94
CA ASP A 66 -4.06 -2.85 9.31
C ASP A 66 -5.25 -3.64 8.73
N LEU A 67 -6.36 -3.62 9.46
CA LEU A 67 -7.65 -4.17 9.05
C LEU A 67 -8.76 -3.29 9.61
N GLY A 68 -9.56 -2.72 8.71
CA GLY A 68 -10.60 -1.77 9.07
C GLY A 68 -11.83 -1.85 8.19
N ILE A 69 -12.86 -1.12 8.61
CA ILE A 69 -14.07 -0.87 7.85
C ILE A 69 -14.12 0.63 7.55
N SER A 70 -14.40 0.99 6.30
CA SER A 70 -14.58 2.37 5.86
C SER A 70 -16.03 2.60 5.43
N MET A 71 -16.58 3.77 5.71
CA MET A 71 -17.89 4.19 5.23
C MET A 71 -17.81 5.61 4.65
N GLY A 72 -18.35 5.80 3.44
CA GLY A 72 -18.59 7.10 2.83
C GLY A 72 -20.02 7.58 3.05
N PHE A 73 -20.19 8.86 3.40
CA PHE A 73 -21.49 9.53 3.60
C PHE A 73 -21.60 10.78 2.72
#